data_AF-A0AA40KI20-F1
#
_entry.id   AF-A0AA40KI20-F1
#
_cell.length_a   1.000
_cell.length_b   1.000
_cell.length_c   1.000
_cell.angle_alpha   90.00
_cell.angle_beta   90.00
_cell.angle_gamma   90.00
#
_symmetry.space_group_name_H-M   'P 1'
#
loop_
_entity.id
_entity.type
_entity.pdbx_description
1 polymer ?
#
loop_
_entity_poly.entity_id
_entity_poly.type
_entity_poly.pdbx_seq_one_letter_code
_entity_poly.pdbx_strand_id
1 'polypeptide(L)'
;MFKNTAKVKKLKKRRTWIFLKATDFNSLMHPCFFICWLLGNFPYKYEPPEYSLCKSRFAFSTSMMFIYVLSLLAVVYEINITRTLDYGIPRMIYVNLFYFLDGTVILVMYVLTVARLSVIQNLSKISSILSAKDFKDLAKVIHTKDILGFLFLVGHVPNCFQHDISLTLRNFYCMYIMMVNFSIDMLYMNCVCVLKACLTKIDECIQQMKKLASNDDVWTQTFIHHGSPNILVMKLKNFEKKHLEISDIIELVNNTFMIHIIIVTIIRDDDLGM
;
A
#
# COMPACT_ATOMS: atom_id res chain seq x y z
N MET A 1 -42.91 0.74 -35.10
CA MET A 1 -41.71 1.42 -35.65
C MET A 1 -41.12 2.31 -34.56
N PHE A 2 -39.92 1.94 -34.07
CA PHE A 2 -38.99 2.67 -33.19
C PHE A 2 -39.48 3.42 -31.93
N LYS A 3 -39.52 2.73 -30.79
CA LYS A 3 -39.17 3.31 -29.47
C LYS A 3 -38.57 2.19 -28.60
N ASN A 4 -37.28 1.90 -28.74
CA ASN A 4 -36.55 1.15 -27.69
C ASN A 4 -35.01 1.17 -27.75
N THR A 5 -34.38 1.97 -28.61
CA THR A 5 -32.91 1.98 -28.75
C THR A 5 -32.16 2.92 -27.78
N ALA A 6 -32.85 3.64 -26.90
CA ALA A 6 -32.22 4.62 -26.00
C ALA A 6 -31.80 4.08 -24.62
N LYS A 7 -32.24 2.88 -24.21
CA LYS A 7 -31.97 2.33 -22.86
C LYS A 7 -30.70 1.46 -22.74
N VAL A 8 -29.96 1.25 -23.83
CA VAL A 8 -28.85 0.27 -23.87
C VAL A 8 -27.46 0.87 -23.55
N LYS A 9 -27.31 2.18 -23.30
CA LYS A 9 -25.98 2.82 -23.18
C LYS A 9 -25.58 3.41 -21.81
N LYS A 10 -26.30 3.19 -20.72
CA LYS A 10 -25.96 3.77 -19.39
C LYS A 10 -25.88 2.79 -18.21
N LEU A 11 -25.62 1.50 -18.45
CA LEU A 11 -25.10 0.59 -17.43
C LEU A 11 -23.62 0.34 -17.72
N LYS A 12 -22.80 1.37 -17.44
CA LYS A 12 -21.35 1.22 -17.32
C LYS A 12 -21.12 0.24 -16.18
N LYS A 13 -20.91 -1.03 -16.54
CA LYS A 13 -20.75 -2.20 -15.66
C LYS A 13 -19.82 -1.81 -14.51
N ARG A 14 -20.39 -1.47 -13.36
CA ARG A 14 -19.66 -1.26 -12.10
C ARG A 14 -19.07 -2.63 -11.81
N ARG A 15 -17.79 -2.86 -12.17
CA ARG A 15 -17.10 -4.11 -11.89
C ARG A 15 -17.09 -4.25 -10.38
N THR A 16 -18.01 -5.06 -9.89
CA THR A 16 -18.09 -5.45 -8.50
C THR A 16 -16.77 -6.10 -8.15
N TRP A 17 -16.10 -5.57 -7.16
CA TRP A 17 -14.88 -6.13 -6.62
C TRP A 17 -15.18 -7.58 -6.17
N ILE A 18 -14.37 -8.53 -6.62
CA ILE A 18 -14.48 -9.95 -6.23
C ILE A 18 -13.20 -10.30 -5.49
N PHE A 19 -13.33 -10.72 -4.23
CA PHE A 19 -12.23 -11.24 -3.43
C PHE A 19 -11.39 -12.24 -4.24
N LEU A 20 -10.06 -12.08 -4.21
CA LEU A 20 -9.07 -12.98 -4.84
C LEU A 20 -9.10 -13.05 -6.38
N LYS A 21 -9.89 -12.20 -7.05
CA LYS A 21 -9.94 -12.10 -8.51
C LYS A 21 -9.73 -10.65 -8.96
N ALA A 22 -8.54 -10.11 -8.70
CA ALA A 22 -8.16 -8.81 -9.23
C ALA A 22 -7.91 -8.88 -10.74
N THR A 23 -8.41 -7.89 -11.47
CA THR A 23 -8.19 -7.75 -12.92
C THR A 23 -7.29 -6.58 -13.30
N ASP A 24 -7.00 -5.72 -12.34
CA ASP A 24 -6.39 -4.41 -12.50
C ASP A 24 -5.84 -3.95 -11.13
N PHE A 25 -4.92 -2.99 -11.17
CA PHE A 25 -4.26 -2.45 -9.98
C PHE A 25 -5.25 -1.92 -8.93
N ASN A 26 -6.29 -1.21 -9.35
CA ASN A 26 -7.30 -0.69 -8.42
C ASN A 26 -8.03 -1.84 -7.72
N SER A 27 -8.44 -2.91 -8.43
CA SER A 27 -9.04 -4.08 -7.79
C SER A 27 -8.07 -4.83 -6.86
N LEU A 28 -6.77 -4.83 -7.17
CA LEU A 28 -5.74 -5.46 -6.36
C LEU A 28 -5.49 -4.71 -5.04
N MET A 29 -5.47 -3.38 -5.08
CA MET A 29 -5.19 -2.57 -3.89
C MET A 29 -6.44 -2.19 -3.09
N HIS A 30 -7.64 -2.39 -3.65
CA HIS A 30 -8.91 -1.99 -3.06
C HIS A 30 -9.09 -2.38 -1.58
N PRO A 31 -8.75 -3.60 -1.12
CA PRO A 31 -8.99 -3.99 0.28
C PRO A 31 -8.15 -3.17 1.25
N CYS A 32 -6.85 -3.03 0.95
CA CYS A 32 -5.93 -2.21 1.72
C CYS A 32 -6.38 -0.73 1.69
N PHE A 33 -6.71 -0.19 0.51
CA PHE A 33 -7.18 1.19 0.37
C PHE A 33 -8.47 1.47 1.13
N PHE A 34 -9.39 0.51 1.18
CA PHE A 34 -10.62 0.63 1.95
C PHE A 34 -10.34 0.73 3.44
N ILE A 35 -9.43 -0.09 3.96
CA ILE A 35 -9.05 -0.07 5.38
C ILE A 35 -8.30 1.21 5.72
N CYS A 36 -7.31 1.61 4.91
CA CYS A 36 -6.59 2.88 5.12
C CYS A 36 -7.55 4.08 5.08
N TRP A 37 -8.58 4.04 4.22
CA TRP A 37 -9.62 5.07 4.19
C TRP A 37 -10.46 5.09 5.46
N LEU A 38 -10.90 3.93 5.96
CA LEU A 38 -11.67 3.82 7.20
C LEU A 38 -10.89 4.37 8.40
N LEU A 39 -9.58 4.13 8.44
CA LEU A 39 -8.66 4.62 9.47
C LEU A 39 -8.28 6.11 9.29
N GLY A 40 -8.81 6.80 8.27
CA GLY A 40 -8.53 8.22 8.05
C GLY A 40 -7.18 8.50 7.39
N ASN A 41 -6.48 7.48 6.88
CA ASN A 41 -5.14 7.61 6.32
C ASN A 41 -5.10 7.47 4.78
N PHE A 42 -6.25 7.63 4.10
CA PHE A 42 -6.34 7.53 2.63
C PHE A 42 -7.28 8.60 2.03
N PRO A 43 -6.80 9.83 1.79
CA PRO A 43 -7.60 10.95 1.28
C PRO A 43 -7.80 10.93 -0.25
N TYR A 44 -7.62 9.79 -0.91
CA TYR A 44 -7.63 9.68 -2.37
C TYR A 44 -8.93 9.08 -2.87
N LYS A 45 -9.31 9.42 -4.10
CA LYS A 45 -10.43 8.83 -4.82
C LYS A 45 -9.94 8.37 -6.19
N TYR A 46 -10.45 7.23 -6.64
CA TYR A 46 -10.18 6.74 -7.98
C TYR A 46 -11.14 7.40 -8.97
N GLU A 47 -10.60 8.17 -9.92
CA GLU A 47 -11.31 8.80 -11.01
C GLU A 47 -10.64 8.37 -12.31
N PRO A 48 -11.19 7.36 -13.02
CA PRO A 48 -10.49 6.73 -14.13
C PRO A 48 -9.97 7.76 -15.15
N PRO A 49 -8.68 7.73 -15.51
CA PRO A 49 -7.72 6.63 -15.29
C PRO A 49 -6.83 6.73 -14.04
N GLU A 50 -6.93 7.78 -13.22
CA GLU A 50 -5.93 8.09 -12.18
C GLU A 50 -6.56 8.27 -10.78
N TYR A 51 -5.71 8.33 -9.76
CA TYR A 51 -6.13 8.71 -8.41
C TYR A 51 -5.99 10.22 -8.24
N SER A 52 -6.98 10.85 -7.61
CA SER A 52 -6.98 12.27 -7.30
C SER A 52 -7.28 12.52 -5.82
N LEU A 53 -6.84 13.67 -5.30
CA LEU A 53 -7.20 14.10 -3.95
C LEU A 53 -8.70 14.41 -3.89
N CYS A 54 -9.38 13.81 -2.93
CA CYS A 54 -10.79 14.06 -2.72
C CYS A 54 -10.98 15.00 -1.53
N LYS A 55 -11.57 16.18 -1.77
CA LYS A 55 -11.81 17.19 -0.71
C LYS A 55 -12.51 16.61 0.53
N SER A 56 -13.53 15.79 0.34
CA SER A 56 -14.26 15.16 1.46
C SER A 56 -13.40 14.14 2.22
N ARG A 57 -12.65 13.28 1.52
CA ARG A 57 -11.77 12.31 2.19
C ARG A 57 -10.57 12.98 2.85
N PHE A 58 -10.08 14.07 2.27
CA PHE A 58 -9.03 14.90 2.86
C PHE A 58 -9.51 15.62 4.13
N ALA A 59 -10.72 16.16 4.12
CA ALA A 59 -11.33 16.73 5.32
C ALA A 59 -11.48 15.67 6.42
N PHE A 60 -12.00 14.48 6.09
CA PHE A 60 -12.08 13.37 7.04
C PHE A 60 -10.72 12.96 7.60
N SER A 61 -9.71 12.81 6.73
CA SER A 61 -8.33 12.49 7.14
C SER A 61 -7.75 13.55 8.07
N THR A 62 -8.00 14.83 7.78
CA THR A 62 -7.56 15.95 8.62
C THR A 62 -8.26 15.95 9.97
N SER A 63 -9.57 15.69 10.02
CA SER A 63 -10.31 15.56 11.28
C SER A 63 -9.79 14.40 12.13
N MET A 64 -9.54 13.24 11.53
CA MET A 64 -8.95 12.09 12.22
C MET A 64 -7.55 12.41 12.75
N MET A 65 -6.77 13.20 12.00
CA MET A 65 -5.45 13.64 12.42
C MET A 65 -5.51 14.57 13.65
N PHE A 66 -6.47 15.50 13.69
CA PHE A 66 -6.67 16.34 14.87
C PHE A 66 -7.06 15.52 16.11
N ILE A 67 -8.00 14.58 15.95
CA ILE A 67 -8.40 13.68 17.04
C ILE A 67 -7.19 12.91 17.55
N TYR A 68 -6.39 12.36 16.63
CA TYR A 68 -5.17 11.63 16.96
C TYR A 68 -4.17 12.47 17.77
N VAL A 69 -3.85 13.70 17.33
CA VAL A 69 -2.91 14.58 18.04
C VAL A 69 -3.43 14.94 19.44
N LEU A 70 -4.72 15.24 19.58
CA LEU A 70 -5.33 15.54 20.88
C LEU A 70 -5.28 14.33 21.81
N SER A 71 -5.59 13.13 21.30
CA SER A 71 -5.49 11.89 22.06
C SER A 71 -4.05 11.56 22.47
N LEU A 72 -3.07 11.80 21.59
CA LEU A 72 -1.66 11.64 21.90
C LEU A 72 -1.24 12.53 23.08
N LEU A 73 -1.60 13.82 23.03
CA LEU A 73 -1.31 14.78 24.10
C LEU A 73 -1.97 14.36 25.42
N ALA A 74 -3.22 13.90 25.37
CA ALA A 74 -3.95 13.44 26.55
C ALA A 74 -3.28 12.22 27.21
N VAL A 75 -2.88 11.21 26.42
CA VAL A 75 -2.22 10.00 26.91
C VAL A 75 -0.83 10.32 27.48
N VAL A 76 -0.05 11.16 26.80
CA VAL A 76 1.26 11.61 27.31
C VAL A 76 1.11 12.38 28.62
N TYR A 77 0.10 13.24 28.73
CA TYR A 77 -0.19 13.96 29.97
C TYR A 77 -0.56 13.00 31.12
N GLU A 78 -1.44 12.03 30.85
CA GLU A 78 -1.87 11.04 31.85
C GLU A 78 -0.70 10.20 32.38
N ILE A 79 0.18 9.73 31.48
CA ILE A 79 1.34 8.89 31.83
C ILE A 79 2.37 9.69 32.65
N ASN A 80 2.70 10.91 32.24
CA ASN A 80 3.82 11.65 32.82
C ASN A 80 3.45 12.51 34.03
N ILE A 81 2.23 13.08 34.05
CA ILE A 81 1.80 14.03 35.09
C ILE A 81 0.87 13.37 36.10
N THR A 82 -0.21 12.75 35.63
CA THR A 82 -1.24 12.19 36.52
C THR A 82 -0.75 10.92 37.23
N ARG A 83 0.25 10.22 36.67
CA ARG A 83 0.82 8.96 37.21
C ARG A 83 -0.28 7.98 37.64
N THR A 84 -1.35 7.86 36.83
CA THR A 84 -2.49 6.97 37.13
C THR A 84 -2.09 5.50 37.26
N LEU A 85 -0.87 5.15 36.83
CA LEU A 85 -0.33 3.80 36.88
C LEU A 85 1.06 3.79 37.49
N ASP A 86 1.24 2.88 38.46
CA ASP A 86 2.49 2.63 39.14
C ASP A 86 3.41 1.78 38.25
N TYR A 87 3.85 2.37 37.14
CA TYR A 87 4.84 1.76 36.27
C TYR A 87 6.23 1.97 36.84
N GLY A 88 7.04 0.91 36.87
CA GLY A 88 8.47 1.07 37.08
C GLY A 88 9.07 2.02 36.03
N ILE A 89 10.07 2.81 36.44
CA ILE A 89 10.73 3.83 35.60
C ILE A 89 11.07 3.31 34.18
N PRO A 90 11.63 2.09 34.00
CA PRO A 90 11.94 1.59 32.65
C PRO A 90 10.70 1.41 31.77
N ARG A 91 9.61 0.90 32.34
CA ARG A 91 8.36 0.66 31.61
C ARG A 91 7.69 1.97 31.19
N MET A 92 7.77 3.00 32.03
CA MET A 92 7.26 4.33 31.68
C MET A 92 8.04 4.94 30.50
N ILE A 93 9.37 4.82 30.50
CA ILE A 93 10.22 5.30 29.40
C ILE A 93 9.87 4.58 28.10
N TYR A 94 9.76 3.24 28.13
CA TYR A 94 9.41 2.44 26.96
C TYR A 94 8.04 2.84 26.38
N VAL A 95 7.01 2.98 27.23
CA VAL A 95 5.67 3.36 26.77
C VAL A 95 5.66 4.76 26.14
N ASN A 96 6.36 5.73 26.73
CA ASN A 96 6.49 7.06 26.15
C ASN A 96 7.23 7.03 24.80
N LEU A 97 8.31 6.25 24.70
CA LEU A 97 9.06 6.09 23.46
C LEU A 97 8.20 5.48 22.35
N PHE A 98 7.44 4.43 22.68
CA PHE A 98 6.48 3.81 21.77
C PHE A 98 5.48 4.83 21.22
N TYR A 99 4.78 5.57 22.10
CA TYR A 99 3.81 6.57 21.66
C TYR A 99 4.44 7.71 20.86
N PHE A 100 5.69 8.09 21.15
CA PHE A 100 6.38 9.14 20.41
C PHE A 100 6.82 8.68 19.01
N LEU A 101 7.41 7.49 18.90
CA LEU A 101 7.93 6.95 17.65
C LEU A 101 6.80 6.55 16.69
N ASP A 102 5.88 5.67 17.13
CA ASP A 102 4.68 5.33 16.37
C ASP A 102 3.79 6.57 16.15
N GLY A 103 3.80 7.45 17.15
CA GLY A 103 3.37 8.84 17.12
C GLY A 103 3.70 9.56 15.81
N THR A 104 5.02 9.67 15.62
CA THR A 104 5.70 10.42 14.57
C THR A 104 5.48 9.79 13.20
N VAL A 105 5.41 8.46 13.12
CA VAL A 105 5.12 7.74 11.88
C VAL A 105 3.82 8.22 11.23
N ILE A 106 2.73 8.27 12.01
CA ILE A 106 1.41 8.66 11.51
C ILE A 106 1.43 10.12 11.03
N LEU A 107 2.10 11.00 11.78
CA LEU A 107 2.33 12.41 11.40
C LEU A 107 3.08 12.54 10.08
N VAL A 108 4.20 11.83 9.93
CA VAL A 108 5.03 11.85 8.72
C VAL A 108 4.22 11.33 7.52
N MET A 109 3.48 10.23 7.69
CA MET A 109 2.64 9.68 6.62
C MET A 109 1.50 10.62 6.20
N TYR A 110 0.96 11.41 7.13
CA TYR A 110 0.00 12.46 6.81
C TYR A 110 0.65 13.58 5.97
N VAL A 111 1.82 14.09 6.37
CA VAL A 111 2.56 15.11 5.61
C VAL A 111 2.94 14.62 4.21
N LEU A 112 3.34 13.35 4.10
CA LEU A 112 3.72 12.72 2.84
C LEU A 112 2.52 12.27 1.97
N THR A 113 1.31 12.73 2.27
CA THR A 113 0.09 12.40 1.50
C THR A 113 0.25 12.66 0.01
N VAL A 114 0.90 13.75 -0.40
CA VAL A 114 1.09 14.07 -1.83
C VAL A 114 2.12 13.13 -2.48
N ALA A 115 3.24 12.86 -1.79
CA ALA A 115 4.25 11.92 -2.26
C ALA A 115 3.68 10.51 -2.41
N ARG A 116 2.91 10.05 -1.42
CA ARG A 116 2.20 8.75 -1.45
C ARG A 116 1.20 8.66 -2.60
N LEU A 117 0.53 9.75 -2.96
CA LEU A 117 -0.33 9.77 -4.15
C LEU A 117 0.46 9.55 -5.43
N SER A 118 1.61 10.23 -5.57
CA SER A 118 2.52 10.07 -6.72
C SER A 118 2.99 8.61 -6.85
N VAL A 119 3.39 7.98 -5.72
CA VAL A 119 3.72 6.55 -5.67
C VAL A 119 2.58 5.69 -6.23
N ILE A 120 1.36 5.88 -5.72
CA ILE A 120 0.19 5.08 -6.15
C ILE A 120 -0.10 5.28 -7.64
N GLN A 121 -0.01 6.51 -8.15
CA GLN A 121 -0.24 6.83 -9.55
C GLN A 121 0.81 6.17 -10.45
N ASN A 122 2.09 6.31 -10.12
CA ASN A 122 3.19 5.73 -10.91
C ASN A 122 3.15 4.20 -10.87
N LEU A 123 2.84 3.62 -9.72
CA LEU A 123 2.67 2.18 -9.57
C LEU A 123 1.48 1.66 -10.38
N SER A 124 0.37 2.39 -10.40
CA SER A 124 -0.78 2.06 -11.25
C SER A 124 -0.41 2.09 -12.73
N LYS A 125 0.42 3.04 -13.17
CA LYS A 125 0.89 3.16 -14.57
C LYS A 125 1.80 2.00 -14.95
N ILE A 126 2.84 1.73 -14.16
CA ILE A 126 3.80 0.66 -14.48
C ILE A 126 3.16 -0.73 -14.41
N SER A 127 2.20 -0.93 -13.49
CA SER A 127 1.49 -2.20 -13.34
C SER A 127 0.69 -2.62 -14.58
N SER A 128 0.49 -1.71 -15.55
CA SER A 128 -0.14 -2.05 -16.83
C SER A 128 0.66 -3.06 -17.67
N ILE A 129 1.93 -3.33 -17.31
CA ILE A 129 2.71 -4.41 -17.92
C ILE A 129 2.24 -5.81 -17.49
N LEU A 130 1.57 -5.91 -16.34
CA LEU A 130 1.09 -7.16 -15.79
C LEU A 130 -0.16 -7.63 -16.53
N SER A 131 -0.24 -8.94 -16.76
CA SER A 131 -1.43 -9.57 -17.32
C SER A 131 -2.51 -9.78 -16.24
N ALA A 132 -3.76 -10.02 -16.66
CA ALA A 132 -4.84 -10.35 -15.73
C ALA A 132 -4.56 -11.63 -14.91
N LYS A 133 -3.73 -12.55 -15.44
CA LYS A 133 -3.29 -13.74 -14.71
C LYS A 133 -2.33 -13.35 -13.59
N ASP A 134 -1.36 -12.49 -13.88
CA ASP A 134 -0.39 -11.99 -12.89
C ASP A 134 -1.12 -11.25 -11.76
N PHE A 135 -2.10 -10.40 -12.08
CA PHE A 135 -2.94 -9.74 -11.07
C PHE A 135 -3.71 -10.73 -10.19
N LYS A 136 -4.24 -11.81 -10.77
CA LYS A 136 -4.97 -12.84 -10.01
C LYS A 136 -4.05 -13.58 -9.05
N ASP A 137 -2.84 -13.94 -9.48
CA ASP A 137 -1.90 -14.66 -8.63
C ASP A 137 -1.34 -13.74 -7.53
N LEU A 138 -1.07 -12.48 -7.86
CA LEU A 138 -0.67 -11.47 -6.88
C LEU A 138 -1.79 -11.17 -5.86
N ALA A 139 -3.05 -11.14 -6.30
CA ALA A 139 -4.21 -10.92 -5.42
C ALA A 139 -4.36 -12.04 -4.39
N LYS A 140 -4.04 -13.30 -4.73
CA LYS A 140 -4.06 -14.38 -3.76
C LYS A 140 -3.08 -14.12 -2.61
N VAL A 141 -1.86 -13.71 -2.93
CA VAL A 141 -0.82 -13.45 -1.93
C VAL A 141 -1.17 -12.22 -1.11
N ILE A 142 -1.44 -11.09 -1.77
CA ILE A 142 -1.70 -9.80 -1.12
C ILE A 142 -2.96 -9.86 -0.26
N HIS A 143 -4.09 -10.30 -0.80
CA HIS A 143 -5.33 -10.31 -0.03
C HIS A 143 -5.27 -11.30 1.13
N THR A 144 -4.67 -12.48 0.94
CA THR A 144 -4.56 -13.46 2.03
C THR A 144 -3.68 -12.93 3.15
N LYS A 145 -2.51 -12.36 2.82
CA LYS A 145 -1.61 -11.72 3.81
C LYS A 145 -2.33 -10.61 4.58
N ASP A 146 -2.95 -9.68 3.86
CA ASP A 146 -3.59 -8.52 4.47
C ASP A 146 -4.76 -8.94 5.37
N ILE A 147 -5.65 -9.81 4.87
CA ILE A 147 -6.81 -10.29 5.64
C ILE A 147 -6.36 -11.03 6.89
N LEU A 148 -5.39 -11.95 6.77
CA LEU A 148 -4.88 -12.69 7.92
C LEU A 148 -4.33 -11.74 8.99
N GLY A 149 -3.58 -10.75 8.55
CA GLY A 149 -2.97 -9.75 9.41
C GLY A 149 -3.98 -8.84 10.12
N PHE A 150 -5.00 -8.36 9.41
CA PHE A 150 -6.08 -7.58 10.02
C PHE A 150 -6.95 -8.41 10.96
N LEU A 151 -7.24 -9.68 10.63
CA LEU A 151 -7.96 -10.59 11.51
C LEU A 151 -7.20 -10.81 12.82
N PHE A 152 -5.88 -10.95 12.76
CA PHE A 152 -5.03 -11.05 13.94
C PHE A 152 -5.17 -9.83 14.86
N LEU A 153 -5.10 -8.61 14.29
CA LEU A 153 -5.29 -7.38 15.07
C LEU A 153 -6.69 -7.25 15.66
N VAL A 154 -7.74 -7.58 14.89
CA VAL A 154 -9.13 -7.53 15.39
C VAL A 154 -9.34 -8.57 16.50
N GLY A 155 -8.65 -9.71 16.45
CA GLY A 155 -8.68 -10.73 17.51
C GLY A 155 -8.20 -10.22 18.87
N HIS A 156 -7.42 -9.15 18.92
CA HIS A 156 -6.95 -8.53 20.16
C HIS A 156 -7.91 -7.48 20.74
N VAL A 157 -8.99 -7.12 20.05
CA VAL A 157 -9.98 -6.14 20.53
C VAL A 157 -10.57 -6.51 21.91
N PRO A 158 -10.91 -7.78 22.21
CA PRO A 158 -11.41 -8.16 23.53
C PRO A 158 -10.43 -7.84 24.67
N ASN A 159 -9.12 -7.85 24.41
CA ASN A 159 -8.10 -7.56 25.42
C ASN A 159 -8.09 -6.08 25.84
N CYS A 160 -8.75 -5.20 25.08
CA CYS A 160 -8.81 -3.78 25.39
C CYS A 160 -9.75 -3.47 26.54
N PHE A 161 -10.76 -4.32 26.77
CA PHE A 161 -11.74 -4.12 27.83
C PHE A 161 -11.11 -4.39 29.19
N GLN A 162 -11.11 -3.37 30.04
CA GLN A 162 -10.60 -3.42 31.40
C GLN A 162 -11.68 -2.89 32.36
N HIS A 163 -11.55 -3.18 33.65
CA HIS A 163 -12.50 -2.69 34.66
C HIS A 163 -12.49 -1.16 34.80
N ASP A 164 -11.35 -0.53 34.51
CA ASP A 164 -11.17 0.93 34.52
C ASP A 164 -11.44 1.53 33.13
N ILE A 165 -12.23 2.60 33.11
CA ILE A 165 -12.63 3.31 31.88
C ILE A 165 -11.42 4.01 31.23
N SER A 166 -10.56 4.67 32.00
CA SER A 166 -9.36 5.36 31.49
C SER A 166 -8.41 4.36 30.85
N LEU A 167 -8.18 3.24 31.53
CA LEU A 167 -7.34 2.16 31.03
C LEU A 167 -7.91 1.55 29.73
N THR A 168 -9.22 1.35 29.67
CA THR A 168 -9.91 0.86 28.48
C THR A 168 -9.76 1.82 27.30
N LEU A 169 -9.99 3.12 27.51
CA LEU A 169 -9.85 4.15 26.49
C LEU A 169 -8.42 4.20 25.94
N ARG A 170 -7.41 4.11 26.81
CA ARG A 170 -6.02 4.05 26.38
C ARG A 170 -5.71 2.81 25.55
N ASN A 171 -6.21 1.64 25.94
CA ASN A 171 -6.00 0.42 25.16
C ASN A 171 -6.62 0.52 23.76
N PHE A 172 -7.83 1.10 23.65
CA PHE A 172 -8.43 1.38 22.34
C PHE A 172 -7.60 2.37 21.51
N TYR A 173 -7.04 3.40 22.15
CA TYR A 173 -6.15 4.33 21.46
C TYR A 173 -4.86 3.65 20.97
N CYS A 174 -4.23 2.82 21.79
CA CYS A 174 -3.08 2.01 21.41
C CYS A 174 -3.40 1.08 20.23
N MET A 175 -4.55 0.39 20.28
CA MET A 175 -5.02 -0.44 19.17
C MET A 175 -5.25 0.36 17.89
N TYR A 176 -5.78 1.57 17.99
CA TYR A 176 -5.94 2.45 16.84
C TYR A 176 -4.58 2.79 16.21
N ILE A 177 -3.57 3.15 17.01
CA ILE A 177 -2.20 3.40 16.53
C ILE A 177 -1.66 2.16 15.80
N MET A 178 -1.76 0.98 16.43
CA MET A 178 -1.32 -0.27 15.85
C MET A 178 -2.03 -0.56 14.52
N MET A 179 -3.35 -0.36 14.44
CA MET A 179 -4.11 -0.54 13.20
C MET A 179 -3.67 0.43 12.09
N VAL A 180 -3.42 1.70 12.42
CA VAL A 180 -2.94 2.70 11.46
C VAL A 180 -1.55 2.34 10.96
N ASN A 181 -0.60 2.05 11.85
CA ASN A 181 0.77 1.67 11.47
C ASN A 181 0.78 0.40 10.62
N PHE A 182 0.02 -0.61 11.04
CA PHE A 182 -0.14 -1.83 10.26
C PHE A 182 -0.74 -1.61 8.88
N SER A 183 -1.69 -0.67 8.74
CA SER A 183 -2.25 -0.32 7.44
C SER A 183 -1.24 0.36 6.52
N ILE A 184 -0.32 1.16 7.08
CA ILE A 184 0.80 1.77 6.35
C ILE A 184 1.79 0.69 5.92
N ASP A 185 2.14 -0.24 6.81
CA ASP A 185 3.00 -1.40 6.49
C ASP A 185 2.43 -2.24 5.36
N MET A 186 1.14 -2.56 5.44
CA MET A 186 0.47 -3.35 4.40
C MET A 186 0.45 -2.61 3.07
N LEU A 187 0.20 -1.30 3.07
CA LEU A 187 0.27 -0.49 1.86
C LEU A 187 1.68 -0.52 1.24
N TYR A 188 2.72 -0.32 2.05
CA TYR A 188 4.11 -0.36 1.60
C TYR A 188 4.46 -1.73 1.01
N MET A 189 4.20 -2.81 1.75
CA MET A 189 4.50 -4.18 1.32
C MET A 189 3.76 -4.54 0.03
N ASN A 190 2.50 -4.11 -0.11
CA ASN A 190 1.74 -4.33 -1.33
C ASN A 190 2.34 -3.57 -2.53
N CYS A 191 2.83 -2.35 -2.31
CA CYS A 191 3.54 -1.60 -3.35
C CYS A 191 4.81 -2.33 -3.80
N VAL A 192 5.62 -2.79 -2.84
CA VAL A 192 6.84 -3.57 -3.11
C VAL A 192 6.51 -4.88 -3.83
N CYS A 193 5.45 -5.59 -3.45
CA CYS A 193 5.03 -6.82 -4.12
C CYS A 193 4.62 -6.59 -5.59
N VAL A 194 3.89 -5.51 -5.88
CA VAL A 194 3.54 -5.14 -7.26
C VAL A 194 4.80 -4.79 -8.06
N LEU A 195 5.71 -4.04 -7.45
CA LEU A 195 6.96 -3.60 -8.09
C LEU A 195 7.86 -4.79 -8.42
N LYS A 196 7.99 -5.73 -7.47
CA LYS A 196 8.68 -7.01 -7.67
C LYS A 196 8.07 -7.79 -8.84
N ALA A 197 6.74 -7.90 -8.90
CA ALA A 197 6.07 -8.59 -10.00
C ALA A 197 6.31 -7.90 -11.36
N CYS A 198 6.32 -6.56 -11.39
CA CYS A 198 6.63 -5.80 -12.61
C CYS A 198 8.06 -6.06 -13.09
N LEU A 199 9.05 -6.05 -12.19
CA LEU A 199 10.45 -6.37 -12.51
C LEU A 199 10.61 -7.78 -13.05
N THR A 200 10.02 -8.77 -12.37
CA THR A 200 10.05 -10.16 -12.82
C THR A 200 9.47 -10.28 -14.23
N LYS A 201 8.38 -9.55 -14.53
CA LYS A 201 7.79 -9.58 -15.87
C LYS A 201 8.70 -8.98 -16.94
N ILE A 202 9.41 -7.90 -16.63
CA ILE A 202 10.40 -7.31 -17.55
C ILE A 202 11.54 -8.29 -17.81
N ASP A 203 12.09 -8.90 -16.76
CA ASP A 203 13.18 -9.87 -16.89
C ASP A 203 12.77 -11.08 -17.73
N GLU A 204 11.58 -11.64 -17.50
CA GLU A 204 11.01 -12.71 -18.34
C GLU A 204 10.92 -12.29 -19.82
N CYS A 205 10.45 -11.07 -20.11
CA CYS A 205 10.37 -10.57 -21.47
C CYS A 205 11.76 -10.43 -22.13
N ILE A 206 12.76 -9.95 -21.39
CA ILE A 206 14.14 -9.83 -21.87
C ILE A 206 14.73 -11.22 -22.13
N GLN A 207 14.55 -12.18 -21.23
CA GLN A 207 15.02 -13.55 -21.39
C GLN A 207 14.37 -14.26 -22.60
N GLN A 208 13.06 -14.08 -22.80
CA GLN A 208 12.37 -14.63 -23.97
C GLN A 208 12.94 -14.08 -25.29
N MET A 209 13.23 -12.78 -25.34
CA MET A 209 13.86 -12.17 -26.50
C MET A 209 15.29 -12.69 -26.72
N LYS A 210 16.09 -12.85 -25.66
CA LYS A 210 17.44 -13.41 -25.75
C LYS A 210 17.43 -14.84 -26.31
N LYS A 211 16.50 -15.70 -25.84
CA LYS A 211 16.32 -17.07 -26.36
C LYS A 211 15.93 -17.08 -27.83
N LEU A 212 15.08 -16.15 -28.26
CA LEU A 212 14.66 -16.03 -29.66
C LEU A 212 15.83 -15.56 -30.57
N ALA A 213 16.76 -14.78 -30.02
CA ALA A 213 17.96 -14.33 -30.71
C ALA A 213 19.08 -15.38 -30.75
N SER A 214 19.11 -16.36 -29.85
CA SER A 214 20.17 -17.38 -29.80
C SER A 214 19.88 -18.67 -30.56
N ASN A 215 18.66 -18.88 -31.06
CA ASN A 215 18.26 -20.05 -31.85
C ASN A 215 18.56 -19.84 -33.36
N ASP A 216 19.77 -19.36 -33.65
CA ASP A 216 20.20 -18.83 -34.95
C ASP A 216 20.20 -19.85 -36.12
N ASP A 217 19.95 -21.14 -35.88
CA ASP A 217 19.92 -22.15 -36.95
C ASP A 217 18.67 -22.05 -37.86
N VAL A 218 17.63 -21.34 -37.43
CA VAL A 218 16.38 -21.11 -38.18
C VAL A 218 16.25 -19.65 -38.68
N TRP A 219 17.16 -18.78 -38.26
CA TRP A 219 17.10 -17.33 -38.49
C TRP A 219 17.23 -16.97 -39.97
N THR A 220 18.03 -17.69 -40.74
CA THR A 220 18.33 -17.33 -42.14
C THR A 220 17.17 -17.58 -43.11
N GLN A 221 16.26 -18.53 -42.84
CA GLN A 221 15.21 -18.91 -43.80
C GLN A 221 13.87 -18.21 -43.60
N THR A 222 13.54 -17.77 -42.38
CA THR A 222 12.23 -17.14 -42.09
C THR A 222 12.28 -15.60 -42.14
N PHE A 223 13.49 -15.02 -42.14
CA PHE A 223 13.74 -13.58 -42.02
C PHE A 223 13.23 -12.71 -43.17
N ILE A 224 12.96 -13.31 -44.33
CA ILE A 224 12.46 -12.57 -45.50
C ILE A 224 10.95 -12.28 -45.38
N HIS A 225 10.21 -12.96 -44.49
CA HIS A 225 8.75 -12.86 -44.50
C HIS A 225 8.08 -12.25 -43.25
N HIS A 226 8.64 -12.35 -42.03
CA HIS A 226 7.94 -11.88 -40.82
C HIS A 226 8.85 -11.17 -39.80
N GLY A 227 8.85 -9.82 -39.81
CA GLY A 227 9.21 -8.98 -38.67
C GLY A 227 10.68 -8.53 -38.58
N SER A 228 10.93 -7.27 -38.95
CA SER A 228 12.27 -6.66 -39.00
C SER A 228 13.00 -6.60 -37.64
N PRO A 229 14.34 -6.71 -37.60
CA PRO A 229 15.18 -6.61 -36.39
C PRO A 229 15.00 -5.27 -35.64
N ASN A 230 14.60 -4.21 -36.33
CA ASN A 230 14.27 -2.91 -35.73
C ASN A 230 13.12 -2.98 -34.70
N ILE A 231 12.13 -3.87 -34.87
CA ILE A 231 11.01 -4.00 -33.93
C ILE A 231 11.47 -4.61 -32.60
N LEU A 232 12.44 -5.53 -32.67
CA LEU A 232 12.97 -6.23 -31.50
C LEU A 232 13.89 -5.31 -30.69
N VAL A 233 14.75 -4.54 -31.37
CA VAL A 233 15.57 -3.49 -30.75
C VAL A 233 14.70 -2.40 -30.12
N MET A 234 13.63 -1.98 -30.79
CA MET A 234 12.69 -0.98 -30.26
C MET A 234 11.93 -1.50 -29.02
N LYS A 235 11.59 -2.80 -28.98
CA LYS A 235 11.03 -3.45 -27.78
C LYS A 235 12.03 -3.53 -26.64
N LEU A 236 13.29 -3.87 -26.92
CA LEU A 236 14.36 -3.92 -25.92
C LEU A 236 14.58 -2.55 -25.27
N LYS A 237 14.70 -1.49 -26.09
CA LYS A 237 14.81 -0.10 -25.62
C LYS A 237 13.60 0.35 -24.79
N ASN A 238 12.41 -0.13 -25.13
CA ASN A 238 11.20 0.12 -24.34
C ASN A 238 11.24 -0.59 -22.97
N PHE A 239 11.78 -1.80 -22.89
CA PHE A 239 11.93 -2.51 -21.62
C PHE A 239 13.02 -1.91 -20.74
N GLU A 240 14.15 -1.49 -21.33
CA GLU A 240 15.19 -0.74 -20.64
C GLU A 240 14.62 0.56 -20.04
N LYS A 241 13.86 1.32 -20.83
CA LYS A 241 13.17 2.52 -20.35
C LYS A 241 12.22 2.22 -19.19
N LYS A 242 11.42 1.15 -19.29
CA LYS A 242 10.53 0.73 -18.20
C LYS A 242 11.27 0.27 -16.95
N HIS A 243 12.44 -0.35 -17.09
CA HIS A 243 13.28 -0.74 -15.96
C HIS A 243 13.84 0.50 -15.24
N LEU A 244 14.25 1.53 -15.98
CA LEU A 244 14.63 2.83 -15.41
C LEU A 244 13.44 3.49 -14.69
N GLU A 245 12.26 3.52 -15.31
CA GLU A 245 11.04 4.02 -14.68
C GLU A 245 10.69 3.25 -13.39
N ILE A 246 10.93 1.94 -13.35
CA ILE A 246 10.77 1.15 -12.11
C ILE A 246 11.80 1.56 -11.05
N SER A 247 13.06 1.78 -11.42
CA SER A 247 14.10 2.21 -10.47
C SER A 247 13.72 3.53 -9.82
N ASP A 248 13.23 4.50 -10.60
CA ASP A 248 12.74 5.78 -10.10
C ASP A 248 11.53 5.59 -9.15
N ILE A 249 10.65 4.63 -9.46
CA ILE A 249 9.52 4.28 -8.58
C ILE A 249 10.00 3.59 -7.30
N ILE A 250 11.00 2.71 -7.35
CA ILE A 250 11.61 2.08 -6.17
C ILE A 250 12.17 3.18 -5.27
N GLU A 251 12.91 4.12 -5.83
CA GLU A 251 13.46 5.26 -5.10
C GLU A 251 12.35 6.12 -4.49
N LEU A 252 11.29 6.43 -5.25
CA LEU A 252 10.16 7.21 -4.77
C LEU A 252 9.41 6.49 -3.62
N VAL A 253 9.17 5.18 -3.74
CA VAL A 253 8.59 4.35 -2.68
C VAL A 253 9.50 4.39 -1.46
N ASN A 254 10.79 4.14 -1.64
CA ASN A 254 11.75 4.12 -0.55
C ASN A 254 11.80 5.48 0.15
N ASN A 255 11.96 6.59 -0.57
CA ASN A 255 12.00 7.93 0.00
C ASN A 255 10.71 8.31 0.74
N THR A 256 9.54 7.85 0.25
CA THR A 256 8.25 8.12 0.89
C THR A 256 8.08 7.32 2.19
N PHE A 257 8.56 6.08 2.24
CA PHE A 257 8.39 5.19 3.38
C PHE A 257 9.65 5.03 4.25
N MET A 258 10.77 5.68 3.91
CA MET A 258 12.07 5.49 4.57
C MET A 258 11.98 5.76 6.07
N ILE A 259 11.41 6.91 6.45
CA ILE A 259 11.27 7.31 7.85
C ILE A 259 10.43 6.28 8.61
N HIS A 260 9.36 5.77 8.00
CA HIS A 260 8.51 4.73 8.56
C HIS A 260 9.28 3.43 8.78
N ILE A 261 10.04 2.97 7.78
CA ILE A 261 10.83 1.73 7.85
C ILE A 261 11.90 1.82 8.95
N ILE A 262 12.60 2.97 9.05
CA ILE A 262 13.61 3.20 10.09
C ILE A 262 12.97 3.10 11.48
N ILE A 263 11.83 3.77 11.70
CA ILE A 263 11.16 3.77 13.00
C ILE A 263 10.67 2.37 13.37
N VAL A 264 10.01 1.65 12.45
CA VAL A 264 9.55 0.28 12.68
C VAL A 264 10.72 -0.65 13.02
N THR A 265 11.86 -0.48 12.37
CA THR A 265 13.06 -1.30 12.64
C THR A 265 13.60 -1.03 14.05
N ILE A 266 13.68 0.23 14.47
CA ILE A 266 14.18 0.61 15.81
C ILE A 266 13.26 0.04 16.91
N ILE A 267 11.95 0.26 16.81
CA ILE A 267 10.98 -0.22 17.82
C ILE A 267 11.03 -1.74 17.93
N ARG A 268 11.14 -2.43 16.80
CA ARG A 268 11.08 -3.90 16.76
C ARG A 268 12.39 -4.57 17.19
N ASP A 269 13.51 -3.88 17.09
CA ASP A 269 14.80 -4.33 17.61
C ASP A 269 14.83 -4.24 19.15
N ASP A 270 14.26 -3.18 19.72
CA ASP A 270 14.09 -3.02 21.17
C ASP A 270 13.17 -4.09 21.79
N ASP A 271 12.16 -4.57 21.05
CA ASP A 271 11.27 -5.67 21.47
C ASP A 271 11.94 -7.05 21.49
N LEU A 272 13.06 -7.24 20.78
CA LEU A 272 13.82 -8.50 20.75
C LEU A 272 14.93 -8.54 21.83
N GLY A 273 15.19 -7.42 22.50
CA GLY A 273 16.20 -7.27 23.55
C GLY A 273 15.68 -7.34 25.00
N MET A 274 14.37 -7.50 25.20
CA MET A 274 13.72 -7.75 26.51
C MET A 274 13.20 -9.19 26.61
#